data_AF-A0A840SHS2-F1
#
_entry.id   AF-A0A840SHS2-F1
#
_cell.length_a   1.000
_cell.length_b   1.000
_cell.length_c   1.000
_cell.angle_alpha   90.00
_cell.angle_beta   90.00
_cell.angle_gamma   90.00
#
_symmetry.space_group_name_H-M   'P 1'
#
loop_
_entity.id
_entity.type
_entity.pdbx_description
1 polymer ?
#
loop_
_entity_poly.entity_id
_entity_poly.type
_entity_poly.pdbx_seq_one_letter_code
_entity_poly.pdbx_strand_id
1 'polypeptide(L)'
;MEKAEQDLSEIVTYFTEKLCNPSAAESLLEEFLEEKNNISDNPYMYPLSNDSVLQSEGYHRFLFKKNYIVLYLIDDDEKEVSIMRIFYAKRDYANLI
;
A
#
# COMPACT_ATOMS: atom_id res chain seq x y z
N MET A 1 -10.82 -4.63 -12.09
CA MET A 1 -10.29 -3.47 -11.35
C MET A 1 -9.33 -4.00 -10.31
N GLU A 2 -8.10 -3.53 -10.35
CA GLU A 2 -7.05 -3.90 -9.43
C GLU A 2 -7.43 -3.38 -8.04
N LYS A 3 -7.47 -4.25 -7.02
CA LYS A 3 -7.94 -3.88 -5.68
C LYS A 3 -7.10 -2.76 -5.05
N ALA A 4 -5.81 -2.70 -5.37
CA ALA A 4 -4.90 -1.68 -4.88
C ALA A 4 -5.22 -0.26 -5.40
N GLU A 5 -5.63 -0.11 -6.66
CA GLU A 5 -6.03 1.19 -7.21
C GLU A 5 -7.26 1.73 -6.48
N GLN A 6 -8.24 0.86 -6.25
CA GLN A 6 -9.43 1.21 -5.48
C GLN A 6 -9.07 1.58 -4.04
N ASP A 7 -8.25 0.76 -3.38
CA ASP A 7 -7.77 1.03 -2.03
C ASP A 7 -7.10 2.43 -1.95
N LEU A 8 -6.21 2.77 -2.89
CA LEU A 8 -5.54 4.08 -2.93
C LEU A 8 -6.52 5.22 -3.17
N SER A 9 -7.46 5.05 -4.10
CA SER A 9 -8.48 6.05 -4.38
C SER A 9 -9.35 6.34 -3.15
N GLU A 10 -9.76 5.32 -2.41
CA GLU A 10 -10.55 5.48 -1.18
C GLU A 10 -9.77 6.23 -0.10
N ILE A 11 -8.46 5.95 0.03
CA ILE A 11 -7.57 6.67 0.96
C ILE A 11 -7.47 8.15 0.59
N VAL A 12 -7.25 8.46 -0.70
CA VAL A 12 -7.17 9.85 -1.18
C VAL A 12 -8.48 10.58 -0.92
N THR A 13 -9.61 9.99 -1.30
CA THR A 13 -10.96 10.53 -1.06
C THR A 13 -11.20 10.81 0.42
N TYR A 14 -10.75 9.92 1.31
CA TYR A 14 -10.86 10.15 2.75
C TYR A 14 -10.11 11.42 3.21
N PHE A 15 -8.88 11.64 2.75
CA PHE A 15 -8.13 12.85 3.10
C PHE A 15 -8.72 14.11 2.50
N THR A 16 -9.14 14.08 1.23
CA THR A 16 -9.63 15.26 0.53
C THR A 16 -11.05 15.65 0.95
N GLU A 17 -11.96 14.68 1.08
CA GLU A 17 -13.38 14.94 1.31
C GLU A 17 -13.79 14.84 2.79
N LYS A 18 -13.31 13.82 3.52
CA LYS A 18 -13.71 13.62 4.92
C LYS A 18 -12.89 14.48 5.88
N LEU A 19 -11.59 14.59 5.64
CA LEU A 19 -10.70 15.40 6.47
C LEU A 19 -10.49 16.83 5.94
N CYS A 20 -11.02 17.14 4.74
CA CYS A 20 -10.84 18.43 4.07
C CYS A 20 -9.36 18.87 4.02
N ASN A 21 -8.46 17.90 3.82
CA ASN A 21 -7.02 18.11 3.88
C ASN A 21 -6.33 17.57 2.60
N PRO A 22 -6.47 18.28 1.47
CA PRO A 22 -5.86 17.85 0.20
C PRO A 22 -4.34 17.82 0.23
N SER A 23 -3.69 18.67 1.03
CA SER A 23 -2.22 18.64 1.18
C SER A 23 -1.73 17.34 1.83
N ALA A 24 -2.49 16.77 2.77
CA ALA A 24 -2.18 15.46 3.32
C ALA A 24 -2.35 14.34 2.29
N ALA A 25 -3.33 14.44 1.39
CA ALA A 25 -3.51 13.49 0.29
C ALA A 25 -2.34 13.56 -0.71
N GLU A 26 -1.90 14.77 -1.08
CA GLU A 26 -0.75 15.00 -1.96
C GLU A 26 0.52 14.38 -1.38
N SER A 27 0.86 14.71 -0.13
CA SER A 27 2.06 14.18 0.52
C SER A 27 2.01 12.65 0.68
N LEU A 28 0.81 12.06 0.84
CA LEU A 28 0.63 10.61 0.88
C LEU A 28 0.93 9.96 -0.48
N LEU A 29 0.44 10.56 -1.57
CA LEU A 29 0.69 10.08 -2.92
C LEU A 29 2.16 10.20 -3.31
N GLU A 30 2.82 11.29 -2.94
CA GLU A 30 4.27 11.47 -3.17
C GLU A 30 5.08 10.34 -2.52
N GLU A 31 4.85 10.06 -1.24
CA GLU A 31 5.55 8.99 -0.52
C GLU A 31 5.22 7.60 -1.11
N PHE A 32 3.96 7.36 -1.50
CA PHE A 32 3.58 6.11 -2.16
C PHE A 32 4.32 5.92 -3.50
N LEU A 33 4.44 6.98 -4.31
CA LEU A 33 5.14 6.93 -5.59
C LEU A 33 6.64 6.69 -5.42
N GLU A 34 7.26 7.31 -4.41
CA GLU A 34 8.64 7.05 -4.03
C GLU A 34 8.85 5.57 -3.70
N GLU A 35 8.00 5.00 -2.84
CA GLU A 35 8.12 3.59 -2.47
C GLU A 35 7.81 2.64 -3.62
N LYS A 36 6.85 2.99 -4.49
CA LYS A 36 6.56 2.23 -5.72
C LYS A 36 7.79 2.16 -6.64
N ASN A 37 8.55 3.25 -6.75
CA ASN A 37 9.79 3.26 -7.53
C ASN A 37 10.87 2.45 -6.82
N ASN A 38 11.01 2.59 -5.51
CA ASN A 38 11.99 1.83 -4.73
C ASN A 38 11.82 0.32 -4.86
N ILE A 39 10.59 -0.20 -4.76
CA ILE A 39 10.32 -1.64 -4.93
C ILE A 39 10.44 -2.10 -6.37
N SER A 40 10.26 -1.21 -7.35
CA SER A 40 10.53 -1.53 -8.75
C SER A 40 12.02 -1.78 -8.99
N ASP A 41 12.89 -1.01 -8.34
CA ASP A 41 14.34 -1.14 -8.46
C ASP A 41 14.92 -2.21 -7.51
N ASN A 42 14.32 -2.38 -6.34
CA ASN A 42 14.77 -3.29 -5.28
C ASN A 42 13.59 -4.11 -4.71
N PRO A 43 13.04 -5.08 -5.46
CA PRO A 43 11.82 -5.81 -5.07
C PRO A 43 11.88 -6.44 -3.68
N TYR A 44 13.06 -6.90 -3.27
CA TYR A 44 13.30 -7.62 -2.02
C TYR A 44 13.70 -6.72 -0.83
N MET A 45 13.65 -5.39 -0.97
CA MET A 45 14.11 -4.48 0.08
C MET A 45 13.29 -4.53 1.37
N TYR A 46 12.02 -4.94 1.28
CA TYR A 46 11.13 -5.09 2.43
C TYR A 46 10.93 -6.55 2.81
N PRO A 47 10.67 -6.84 4.10
CA PRO A 47 10.47 -8.22 4.55
C PRO A 47 9.14 -8.79 4.04
N LEU A 48 9.06 -10.12 4.09
CA LEU A 48 7.79 -10.83 4.00
C LEU A 48 6.80 -10.33 5.07
N SER A 49 5.51 -10.55 4.81
CA SER A 49 4.44 -10.25 5.76
C SER A 49 4.66 -10.97 7.09
N ASN A 50 4.22 -10.34 8.18
CA ASN A 50 4.21 -10.98 9.50
C ASN A 50 3.01 -11.93 9.69
N ASP A 51 2.02 -11.86 8.80
CA ASP A 51 0.92 -12.81 8.79
C ASP A 51 1.40 -14.11 8.14
N SER A 52 1.25 -15.24 8.83
CA SER A 52 1.80 -16.51 8.40
C SER A 52 1.22 -17.03 7.08
N VAL A 53 -0.06 -16.73 6.81
CA VAL A 53 -0.71 -17.15 5.56
C VAL A 53 -0.13 -16.34 4.40
N LEU A 54 -0.14 -15.01 4.53
CA LEU A 54 0.42 -14.12 3.51
C LEU A 54 1.92 -14.36 3.29
N GLN A 55 2.67 -14.61 4.36
CA GLN A 55 4.08 -14.98 4.27
C GLN A 55 4.28 -16.26 3.45
N SER A 56 3.46 -17.29 3.70
CA SER A 56 3.55 -18.54 2.96
C SER A 56 3.19 -18.42 1.48
N GLU A 57 2.38 -17.40 1.14
CA GLU A 57 2.03 -17.03 -0.23
C GLU A 57 3.04 -16.05 -0.88
N GLY A 58 4.13 -15.71 -0.18
CA GLY A 58 5.21 -14.87 -0.73
C GLY A 58 4.95 -13.36 -0.65
N TYR A 59 3.93 -12.92 0.07
CA TYR A 59 3.66 -11.48 0.19
C TYR A 59 4.75 -10.77 0.97
N HIS A 60 5.30 -9.74 0.36
CA HIS A 60 6.10 -8.72 1.02
C HIS A 60 5.21 -7.58 1.50
N ARG A 61 5.70 -6.83 2.49
CA ARG A 61 4.97 -5.68 3.03
C ARG A 61 5.87 -4.51 3.39
N PHE A 62 5.34 -3.31 3.25
CA PHE A 62 5.95 -2.11 3.80
C PHE A 62 4.91 -1.17 4.40
N LEU A 63 5.39 -0.23 5.21
CA LEU A 63 4.61 0.85 5.77
C LEU A 63 4.99 2.16 5.10
N PHE A 64 4.00 2.96 4.74
CA PHE A 64 4.18 4.37 4.34
C PHE A 64 3.18 5.25 5.10
N LYS A 65 3.48 6.55 5.17
CA LYS A 65 2.77 7.54 6.00
C LYS A 65 2.44 7.03 7.41
N LYS A 66 3.42 6.34 8.01
CA LYS A 66 3.43 5.72 9.36
C LYS A 66 2.39 4.62 9.61
N ASN A 67 1.27 4.59 8.90
CA ASN A 67 0.14 3.75 9.24
C ASN A 67 -0.55 3.12 8.03
N TYR A 68 -0.04 3.23 6.80
CA TYR A 68 -0.59 2.50 5.66
C TYR A 68 0.32 1.33 5.31
N ILE A 69 -0.26 0.14 5.22
CA ILE A 69 0.39 -1.09 4.80
C ILE A 69 0.14 -1.27 3.31
N VAL A 70 1.20 -1.60 2.59
CA VAL A 70 1.13 -2.15 1.24
C VAL A 70 1.49 -3.63 1.30
N LEU A 71 0.72 -4.45 0.59
CA LEU A 71 1.04 -5.84 0.30
C LEU A 71 1.37 -5.97 -1.18
N TYR A 72 2.50 -6.58 -1.49
CA TYR A 72 2.94 -6.80 -2.86
C TYR A 72 3.56 -8.19 -3.06
N LEU A 73 3.56 -8.64 -4.30
CA LEU A 73 4.18 -9.88 -4.76
C LEU A 73 5.28 -9.55 -5.77
N ILE A 74 6.24 -10.45 -5.86
CA ILE A 74 7.37 -10.36 -6.78
C ILE A 74 7.27 -11.57 -7.70
N ASP A 75 7.30 -11.32 -9.00
CA ASP A 75 7.43 -12.34 -10.02
C ASP A 75 8.85 -12.23 -10.62
N ASP A 76 9.74 -13.16 -10.26
CA ASP A 76 11.12 -13.16 -10.75
C ASP A 76 11.23 -13.54 -12.24
N ASP A 77 10.29 -14.36 -12.74
CA ASP A 77 10.30 -14.85 -14.11
C ASP A 77 9.93 -13.72 -15.08
N GLU A 78 8.87 -12.98 -14.75
CA GLU A 78 8.41 -11.81 -15.52
C GLU A 78 9.13 -10.51 -15.12
N LYS A 79 9.92 -10.53 -14.04
CA LYS A 79 10.59 -9.36 -13.44
C LYS A 79 9.60 -8.25 -13.10
N GLU A 80 8.47 -8.63 -12.53
CA GLU A 80 7.37 -7.74 -12.18
C GLU A 80 7.19 -7.65 -10.66
N VAL A 81 6.78 -6.47 -10.19
CA VAL A 81 6.32 -6.26 -8.82
C VAL A 81 4.87 -5.79 -8.87
N SER A 82 3.97 -6.60 -8.33
CA SER A 82 2.54 -6.31 -8.35
C SER A 82 2.06 -5.91 -6.96
N ILE A 83 1.54 -4.68 -6.85
CA ILE A 83 0.92 -4.21 -5.60
C ILE A 83 -0.50 -4.77 -5.52
N MET A 84 -0.75 -5.59 -4.49
CA MET A 84 -1.98 -6.36 -4.38
C MET A 84 -3.06 -5.65 -3.57
N ARG A 85 -2.66 -4.99 -2.46
CA ARG A 85 -3.57 -4.29 -1.53
C ARG A 85 -2.88 -3.13 -0.83
N ILE A 86 -3.64 -2.10 -0.49
CA ILE A 86 -3.22 -0.96 0.32
C ILE A 86 -4.27 -0.75 1.43
N PHE A 87 -3.86 -0.64 2.69
CA PHE A 87 -4.84 -0.43 3.77
C PHE A 87 -4.21 0.16 5.02
N TYR A 88 -5.02 0.80 5.86
CA TYR A 88 -4.57 1.38 7.12
C TYR A 88 -4.27 0.29 8.16
N ALA A 89 -3.06 0.32 8.72
CA ALA A 89 -2.46 -0.67 9.62
C ALA A 89 -3.21 -0.81 10.95
N LYS A 90 -3.67 0.32 11.49
CA LYS A 90 -4.47 0.35 12.70
C LYS A 90 -5.92 0.21 12.26
N ARG A 91 -6.40 -1.02 12.05
CA ARG A 91 -7.83 -1.24 11.80
C ARG A 91 -8.64 -0.66 12.96
N ASP A 92 -9.17 0.53 12.72
CA ASP A 92 -10.48 0.98 13.15
C ASP A 92 -10.95 2.01 12.12
N TYR A 93 -11.32 1.52 10.92
CA TYR A 93 -12.25 2.25 10.07
C TYR A 93 -13.58 2.19 10.82
N ALA A 94 -13.81 3.11 11.75
CA ALA A 94 -15.05 3.19 12.50
C ALA A 94 -16.21 3.41 11.51
N ASN A 95 -16.77 2.30 11.05
CA ASN A 95 -17.79 2.19 10.02
C ASN A 95 -17.39 2.80 8.67
N LEU A 96 -17.19 1.92 7.67
CA LEU A 96 -17.56 2.24 6.29
C LEU A 96 -18.95 2.90 6.33
N ILE A 97 -19.00 4.22 6.08
CA ILE A 97 -20.24 4.96 5.86
C ILE A 97 -20.68 4.71 4.43
#